data_AF-A0A3M0P910-F1
#
_entry.id   AF-A0A3M0P910-F1
#
_cell.length_a   1.000
_cell.length_b   1.000
_cell.length_c   1.000
_cell.angle_alpha   90.00
_cell.angle_beta   90.00
_cell.angle_gamma   90.00
#
_symmetry.space_group_name_H-M   'P 1'
#
loop_
_entity.id
_entity.type
_entity.pdbx_description
1 polymer ?
#
loop_
_entity_poly.entity_id
_entity_poly.type
_entity_poly.pdbx_seq_one_letter_code
_entity_poly.pdbx_strand_id
1 'polypeptide(L)'
;MSKINAHDKKVLKKMFWGSGLAFSGFNVVKMQGNGFTNTMGPALEDLFPDDAKSRGEALARANGVFNTNNTMFGLLGGLTYALEKDRVKNNNVTTDTIESLKVSLMGPTAAVGDSFIFNCLRVIIAGIAISIAKTGSIFGPLLFIVLFGGLELMIRWYLLVAGYQYGTTFIDKVFNSGLLKIITTASSMLGLSMVGAMVATTVNVPLSLSFKFGKETLKLSSIFDQIMPGLLSLILLFTIMYLMKKGFKPMTLVLGLLVVSIVLAFLGIF
;
A
#
# COMPACT_ATOMS: atom_id res chain seq x y z
N MET A 1 -22.33 -12.58 20.01
CA MET A 1 -21.78 -11.44 19.25
C MET A 1 -21.83 -10.19 20.12
N SER A 2 -20.72 -9.81 20.74
CA SER A 2 -20.70 -8.64 21.62
C SER A 2 -20.75 -7.36 20.79
N LYS A 3 -21.83 -6.57 20.92
CA LYS A 3 -21.83 -5.17 20.46
C LYS A 3 -20.66 -4.46 21.12
N ILE A 4 -19.90 -3.65 20.37
CA ILE A 4 -18.87 -2.79 20.96
C ILE A 4 -19.59 -1.85 21.93
N ASN A 5 -19.25 -1.92 23.20
CA ASN A 5 -19.80 -1.00 24.19
C ASN A 5 -19.20 0.42 23.98
N ALA A 6 -19.85 1.45 24.53
CA ALA A 6 -19.42 2.83 24.33
C ALA A 6 -17.97 3.09 24.82
N HIS A 7 -17.54 2.35 25.83
CA HIS A 7 -16.22 2.44 26.45
C HIS A 7 -15.11 1.93 25.51
N ASP A 8 -15.25 0.69 25.03
CA ASP A 8 -14.34 0.05 24.09
C ASP A 8 -14.22 0.86 22.80
N LYS A 9 -15.33 1.48 22.35
CA LYS A 9 -15.31 2.38 21.19
C LYS A 9 -14.40 3.60 21.42
N LYS A 10 -14.35 4.13 22.65
CA LYS A 10 -13.46 5.25 23.00
C LYS A 10 -12.00 4.82 22.99
N VAL A 11 -11.70 3.62 23.51
CA VAL A 11 -10.34 3.03 23.46
C VAL A 11 -9.92 2.78 22.01
N LEU A 12 -10.76 2.12 21.20
CA LEU A 12 -10.49 1.86 19.79
C LEU A 12 -10.26 3.15 18.99
N LYS A 13 -10.97 4.24 19.29
CA LYS A 13 -10.69 5.56 18.69
C LYS A 13 -9.29 6.07 19.01
N LYS A 14 -8.83 5.94 20.27
CA LYS A 14 -7.45 6.30 20.63
C LYS A 14 -6.44 5.41 19.90
N MET A 15 -6.68 4.11 19.86
CA MET A 15 -5.85 3.16 19.10
C MET A 15 -5.81 3.49 17.60
N PHE A 16 -6.93 3.92 17.00
CA PHE A 16 -6.98 4.29 15.58
C PHE A 16 -6.08 5.48 15.23
N TRP A 17 -5.99 6.46 16.11
CA TRP A 17 -5.07 7.59 15.93
C TRP A 17 -3.63 7.16 16.19
N GLY A 18 -3.41 6.33 17.22
CA GLY A 18 -2.10 5.71 17.49
C GLY A 18 -1.57 4.87 16.32
N SER A 19 -2.44 4.14 15.63
CA SER A 19 -2.06 3.31 14.48
C SER A 19 -1.69 4.12 13.24
N GLY A 20 -2.08 5.39 13.17
CA GLY A 20 -1.54 6.31 12.15
C GLY A 20 -0.05 6.60 12.31
N LEU A 21 0.51 6.29 13.48
CA LEU A 21 1.92 6.44 13.80
C LEU A 21 2.66 5.09 13.71
N ALA A 22 2.17 4.13 12.90
CA ALA A 22 2.79 2.80 12.77
C ALA A 22 4.29 2.83 12.41
N PHE A 23 4.70 3.83 11.61
CA PHE A 23 6.11 4.03 11.24
C PHE A 23 6.88 4.98 12.18
N SER A 24 6.25 5.47 13.25
CA SER A 24 6.96 6.26 14.26
C SER A 24 7.98 5.38 14.99
N GLY A 25 9.25 5.82 14.97
CA GLY A 25 10.34 5.04 15.57
C GLY A 25 10.68 3.75 14.82
N PHE A 26 10.40 3.68 13.50
CA PHE A 26 10.79 2.55 12.66
C PHE A 26 12.30 2.31 12.75
N ASN A 27 12.70 1.06 12.99
CA ASN A 27 14.10 0.64 13.03
C ASN A 27 14.27 -0.77 12.48
N VAL A 28 15.47 -1.12 12.02
CA VAL A 28 15.71 -2.39 11.31
C VAL A 28 15.54 -3.61 12.24
N VAL A 29 15.67 -3.42 13.56
CA VAL A 29 15.58 -4.50 14.55
C VAL A 29 14.12 -4.87 14.85
N LYS A 30 13.25 -3.88 15.03
CA LYS A 30 11.85 -4.07 15.48
C LYS A 30 10.81 -3.68 14.44
N MET A 31 11.24 -3.09 13.32
CA MET A 31 10.38 -2.55 12.26
C MET A 31 9.35 -1.60 12.84
N GLN A 32 8.06 -1.97 12.87
CA GLN A 32 6.96 -1.14 13.37
C GLN A 32 6.62 -1.40 14.86
N GLY A 33 7.41 -2.20 15.59
CA GLY A 33 7.12 -2.57 16.99
C GLY A 33 6.89 -1.38 17.94
N ASN A 34 7.61 -0.27 17.75
CA ASN A 34 7.39 0.96 18.53
C ASN A 34 6.01 1.58 18.24
N GLY A 35 5.63 1.68 16.96
CA GLY A 35 4.31 2.14 16.55
C GLY A 35 3.19 1.22 17.05
N PHE A 36 3.44 -0.10 17.08
CA PHE A 36 2.51 -1.08 17.63
C PHE A 36 2.33 -0.92 19.14
N THR A 37 3.41 -0.70 19.88
CA THR A 37 3.37 -0.40 21.32
C THR A 37 2.54 0.86 21.60
N ASN A 38 2.79 1.94 20.85
CA ASN A 38 2.03 3.19 20.98
C ASN A 38 0.54 3.01 20.68
N THR A 39 0.22 2.20 19.67
CA THR A 39 -1.17 1.85 19.33
C THR A 39 -1.85 1.06 20.43
N MET A 40 -1.14 0.12 21.04
CA MET A 40 -1.66 -0.72 22.12
C MET A 40 -1.74 -0.01 23.47
N GLY A 41 -1.00 1.09 23.67
CA GLY A 41 -0.94 1.85 24.92
C GLY A 41 -2.32 2.11 25.55
N PRO A 42 -3.26 2.77 24.84
CA PRO A 42 -4.59 3.04 25.37
C PRO A 42 -5.40 1.79 25.75
N ALA A 43 -5.20 0.67 25.05
CA ALA A 43 -5.87 -0.58 25.36
C ALA A 43 -5.28 -1.27 26.59
N LEU A 44 -3.96 -1.23 26.75
CA LEU A 44 -3.28 -1.83 27.90
C LEU A 44 -3.47 -0.99 29.17
N GLU A 45 -3.55 0.34 29.06
CA GLU A 45 -3.96 1.21 30.17
C GLU A 45 -5.38 0.91 30.64
N ASP A 46 -6.28 0.62 29.71
CA ASP A 46 -7.68 0.28 30.00
C ASP A 46 -7.83 -1.07 30.71
N LEU A 47 -7.04 -2.06 30.27
CA LEU A 47 -7.06 -3.41 30.84
C LEU A 47 -6.34 -3.51 32.18
N PHE A 48 -5.34 -2.66 32.42
CA PHE A 48 -4.49 -2.65 33.61
C PHE A 48 -4.40 -1.24 34.22
N PRO A 49 -5.49 -0.69 34.79
CA PRO A 49 -5.50 0.66 35.35
C PRO A 49 -4.53 0.77 36.54
N ASP A 50 -4.60 -0.18 37.48
CA ASP A 50 -3.86 -0.17 38.75
C ASP A 50 -2.75 -1.24 38.83
N ASP A 51 -2.54 -2.03 37.77
CA ASP A 51 -1.50 -3.07 37.70
C ASP A 51 -0.37 -2.66 36.76
N ALA A 52 0.53 -1.83 37.29
CA ALA A 52 1.67 -1.32 36.54
C ALA A 52 2.62 -2.43 36.05
N LYS A 53 2.72 -3.55 36.78
CA LYS A 53 3.61 -4.66 36.43
C LYS A 53 3.07 -5.41 35.21
N SER A 54 1.81 -5.86 35.27
CA SER A 54 1.18 -6.56 34.14
C SER A 54 1.08 -5.67 32.90
N ARG A 55 0.85 -4.36 33.10
CA ARG A 55 0.87 -3.38 32.01
C ARG A 55 2.25 -3.28 31.36
N GLY A 56 3.31 -3.19 32.16
CA GLY A 56 4.70 -3.14 31.67
C GLY A 56 5.08 -4.39 30.86
N GLU A 57 4.71 -5.58 31.35
CA GLU A 57 4.94 -6.84 30.65
C GLU A 57 4.17 -6.91 29.32
N ALA A 58 2.92 -6.45 29.28
CA ALA A 58 2.13 -6.41 28.05
C ALA A 58 2.68 -5.41 27.03
N LEU A 59 3.14 -4.23 27.47
CA LEU A 59 3.80 -3.24 26.61
C LEU A 59 5.12 -3.78 26.05
N ALA A 60 5.90 -4.50 26.86
CA ALA A 60 7.14 -5.14 26.40
C ALA A 60 6.88 -6.17 25.27
N ARG A 61 5.81 -6.98 25.39
CA ARG A 61 5.38 -7.90 24.32
C ARG A 61 4.91 -7.15 23.06
N ALA A 62 4.17 -6.06 23.23
CA ALA A 62 3.76 -5.21 22.11
C ALA A 62 4.95 -4.57 21.38
N ASN A 63 6.09 -4.38 22.06
CA ASN A 63 7.33 -3.84 21.49
C ASN A 63 8.22 -4.89 20.80
N GLY A 64 7.72 -6.12 20.63
CA GLY A 64 8.38 -7.14 19.81
C GLY A 64 8.52 -6.73 18.34
N VAL A 65 9.21 -7.57 17.57
CA VAL A 65 9.29 -7.40 16.11
C VAL A 65 7.88 -7.45 15.54
N PHE A 66 7.50 -6.41 14.81
CA PHE A 66 6.19 -6.32 14.18
C PHE A 66 6.33 -5.62 12.84
N ASN A 67 5.82 -6.23 11.77
CA ASN A 67 5.82 -5.61 10.46
C ASN A 67 4.64 -6.08 9.62
N THR A 68 3.87 -5.11 9.13
CA THR A 68 2.75 -5.33 8.21
C THR A 68 2.45 -4.06 7.42
N ASN A 69 1.50 -4.14 6.50
CA ASN A 69 1.03 -2.99 5.77
C ASN A 69 0.29 -2.00 6.70
N ASN A 70 0.48 -0.69 6.49
CA ASN A 70 -0.09 0.37 7.34
C ASN A 70 -1.61 0.28 7.52
N THR A 71 -2.34 -0.10 6.47
CA THR A 71 -3.80 -0.20 6.53
C THR A 71 -4.24 -1.44 7.28
N MET A 72 -3.51 -2.55 7.09
CA MET A 72 -3.78 -3.84 7.77
C MET A 72 -3.29 -3.86 9.21
N PHE A 73 -2.38 -2.95 9.59
CA PHE A 73 -1.90 -2.76 10.94
C PHE A 73 -3.04 -2.64 11.97
N GLY A 74 -4.11 -1.91 11.60
CA GLY A 74 -5.29 -1.76 12.45
C GLY A 74 -5.92 -3.10 12.82
N LEU A 75 -6.01 -4.03 11.86
CA LEU A 75 -6.59 -5.36 12.09
C LEU A 75 -5.89 -6.10 13.22
N LEU A 76 -4.56 -6.12 13.18
CA LEU A 76 -3.72 -6.80 14.17
C LEU A 76 -3.81 -6.11 15.53
N GLY A 77 -3.82 -4.77 15.58
CA GLY A 77 -4.03 -4.04 16.83
C GLY A 77 -5.38 -4.37 17.48
N GLY A 78 -6.46 -4.43 16.68
CA GLY A 78 -7.79 -4.77 17.17
C GLY A 78 -7.89 -6.19 17.69
N LEU A 79 -7.31 -7.15 16.95
CA LEU A 79 -7.22 -8.55 17.36
C LEU A 79 -6.45 -8.70 18.67
N THR A 80 -5.27 -8.08 18.78
CA THR A 80 -4.45 -8.15 20.00
C THR A 80 -5.20 -7.57 21.19
N TYR A 81 -5.94 -6.47 21.02
CA TYR A 81 -6.77 -5.93 22.09
C TYR A 81 -7.87 -6.90 22.53
N ALA A 82 -8.58 -7.54 21.57
CA ALA A 82 -9.61 -8.52 21.90
C ALA A 82 -9.04 -9.72 22.67
N LEU A 83 -7.88 -10.23 22.26
CA LEU A 83 -7.24 -11.38 22.91
C LEU A 83 -6.68 -11.02 24.30
N GLU A 84 -6.05 -9.86 24.47
CA GLU A 84 -5.60 -9.39 25.79
C GLU A 84 -6.80 -9.20 26.75
N LYS A 85 -7.93 -8.70 26.23
CA LYS A 85 -9.15 -8.54 27.02
C LYS A 85 -9.75 -9.88 27.44
N ASP A 86 -9.77 -10.88 26.54
CA ASP A 86 -10.27 -12.23 26.85
C ASP A 86 -9.35 -12.94 27.85
N ARG A 87 -8.02 -12.74 27.75
CA ARG A 87 -7.04 -13.19 28.75
C ARG A 87 -7.34 -12.60 30.13
N VAL A 88 -7.51 -11.28 30.23
CA VAL A 88 -7.72 -10.61 31.53
C VAL A 88 -9.07 -10.96 32.15
N LYS A 89 -10.14 -11.06 31.35
CA LYS A 89 -11.50 -11.26 31.87
C LYS A 89 -11.87 -12.71 32.09
N ASN A 90 -11.45 -13.59 31.18
CA ASN A 90 -11.93 -14.97 31.12
C ASN A 90 -10.80 -16.00 31.25
N ASN A 91 -9.53 -15.58 31.21
CA ASN A 91 -8.35 -16.45 31.27
C ASN A 91 -8.32 -17.57 30.21
N ASN A 92 -8.97 -17.35 29.07
CA ASN A 92 -9.12 -18.33 27.98
C ASN A 92 -7.93 -18.38 27.03
N VAL A 93 -7.08 -17.34 27.03
CA VAL A 93 -6.00 -17.15 26.06
C VAL A 93 -4.70 -16.89 26.79
N THR A 94 -3.61 -17.55 26.41
CA THR A 94 -2.28 -17.32 26.98
C THR A 94 -1.54 -16.22 26.23
N THR A 95 -0.52 -15.64 26.85
CA THR A 95 0.37 -14.66 26.20
C THR A 95 1.03 -15.21 24.94
N ASP A 96 1.39 -16.49 24.95
CA ASP A 96 2.05 -17.16 23.82
C ASP A 96 1.09 -17.33 22.65
N THR A 97 -0.19 -17.59 22.91
CA THR A 97 -1.22 -17.62 21.87
C THR A 97 -1.40 -16.25 21.23
N ILE A 98 -1.39 -15.17 22.01
CA ILE A 98 -1.49 -13.80 21.51
C ILE A 98 -0.31 -13.49 20.57
N GLU A 99 0.91 -13.80 21.01
CA GLU A 99 2.12 -13.54 20.21
C GLU A 99 2.16 -14.39 18.94
N SER A 100 1.82 -15.69 19.04
CA SER A 100 1.81 -16.61 17.91
C SER A 100 0.79 -16.20 16.85
N LEU A 101 -0.41 -15.77 17.26
CA LEU A 101 -1.42 -15.24 16.34
C LEU A 101 -0.93 -13.94 15.70
N LYS A 102 -0.36 -13.01 16.48
CA LYS A 102 0.20 -11.76 15.95
C LYS A 102 1.26 -12.03 14.88
N VAL A 103 2.25 -12.87 15.18
CA VAL A 103 3.38 -13.20 14.28
C VAL A 103 2.92 -13.95 13.04
N SER A 104 2.06 -14.97 13.19
CA SER A 104 1.59 -15.78 12.05
C SER A 104 0.79 -14.95 11.02
N LEU A 105 0.17 -13.86 11.46
CA LEU A 105 -0.64 -12.99 10.61
C LEU A 105 0.11 -11.81 10.01
N MET A 106 1.30 -11.46 10.51
CA MET A 106 2.13 -10.39 9.93
C MET A 106 2.36 -10.62 8.44
N GLY A 107 2.79 -11.82 8.05
CA GLY A 107 3.09 -12.16 6.65
C GLY A 107 1.87 -12.05 5.72
N PRO A 108 0.76 -12.78 5.98
CA PRO A 108 -0.43 -12.72 5.14
C PRO A 108 -1.05 -11.33 5.03
N THR A 109 -1.11 -10.59 6.15
CA THR A 109 -1.65 -9.22 6.15
C THR A 109 -0.75 -8.24 5.40
N ALA A 110 0.58 -8.37 5.52
CA ALA A 110 1.54 -7.58 4.75
C ALA A 110 1.38 -7.85 3.25
N ALA A 111 1.40 -9.12 2.84
CA ALA A 111 1.30 -9.51 1.43
C ALA A 111 0.03 -8.98 0.76
N VAL A 112 -1.11 -9.09 1.44
CA VAL A 112 -2.40 -8.60 0.94
C VAL A 112 -2.44 -7.08 0.92
N GLY A 113 -2.04 -6.43 2.02
CA GLY A 113 -2.05 -4.97 2.09
C GLY A 113 -1.13 -4.32 1.05
N ASP A 114 0.08 -4.86 0.87
CA ASP A 114 1.05 -4.32 -0.07
C ASP A 114 0.60 -4.53 -1.52
N SER A 115 0.14 -5.74 -1.86
CA SER A 115 -0.30 -6.07 -3.23
C SER A 115 -1.56 -5.30 -3.62
N PHE A 116 -2.54 -5.21 -2.72
CA PHE A 116 -3.84 -4.61 -3.02
C PHE A 116 -3.86 -3.11 -2.79
N ILE A 117 -3.48 -2.64 -1.60
CA ILE A 117 -3.68 -1.24 -1.21
C ILE A 117 -2.56 -0.38 -1.79
N PHE A 118 -1.31 -0.78 -1.58
CA PHE A 118 -0.15 0.04 -1.99
C PHE A 118 0.18 -0.11 -3.47
N ASN A 119 0.13 -1.31 -4.04
CA ASN A 119 0.55 -1.54 -5.42
C ASN A 119 -0.59 -1.40 -6.42
N CYS A 120 -1.83 -1.72 -6.06
CA CYS A 120 -2.95 -1.66 -6.97
C CYS A 120 -3.77 -0.37 -6.79
N LEU A 121 -4.44 -0.23 -5.64
CA LEU A 121 -5.39 0.86 -5.38
C LEU A 121 -4.70 2.24 -5.44
N ARG A 122 -3.53 2.39 -4.81
CA ARG A 122 -2.74 3.63 -4.87
C ARG A 122 -2.36 4.01 -6.30
N VAL A 123 -1.94 3.04 -7.12
CA VAL A 123 -1.48 3.29 -8.49
C VAL A 123 -2.64 3.72 -9.38
N ILE A 124 -3.81 3.10 -9.24
CA ILE A 124 -5.02 3.50 -9.95
C ILE A 124 -5.41 4.95 -9.59
N ILE A 125 -5.50 5.25 -8.30
CA ILE A 125 -5.88 6.60 -7.82
C ILE A 125 -4.82 7.63 -8.23
N ALA A 126 -3.53 7.30 -8.11
CA ALA A 126 -2.44 8.16 -8.58
C ALA A 126 -2.53 8.42 -10.09
N GLY A 127 -2.86 7.41 -10.89
CA GLY A 127 -3.00 7.55 -12.33
C GLY A 127 -4.09 8.55 -12.73
N ILE A 128 -5.26 8.45 -12.08
CA ILE A 128 -6.37 9.39 -12.27
C ILE A 128 -5.95 10.80 -11.82
N ALA A 129 -5.35 10.91 -10.64
CA ALA A 129 -4.91 12.18 -10.07
C ALA A 129 -3.86 12.87 -10.96
N ILE A 130 -2.89 12.13 -11.51
CA ILE A 130 -1.87 12.65 -12.42
C ILE A 130 -2.52 13.16 -13.71
N SER A 131 -3.47 12.42 -14.28
CA SER A 131 -4.18 12.84 -15.49
C SER A 131 -4.89 14.18 -15.31
N ILE A 132 -5.53 14.38 -14.16
CA ILE A 132 -6.18 15.65 -13.80
C ILE A 132 -5.15 16.74 -13.49
N ALA A 133 -4.09 16.42 -12.76
CA ALA A 133 -3.05 17.40 -12.41
C ALA A 133 -2.34 17.96 -13.65
N LYS A 134 -2.18 17.15 -14.70
CA LYS A 134 -1.57 17.57 -15.98
C LYS A 134 -2.32 18.71 -16.67
N THR A 135 -3.60 18.92 -16.39
CA THR A 135 -4.35 20.06 -16.94
C THR A 135 -4.10 21.37 -16.19
N GLY A 136 -3.22 21.36 -15.17
CA GLY A 136 -2.95 22.51 -14.30
C GLY A 136 -3.90 22.62 -13.10
N SER A 137 -4.78 21.62 -12.92
CA SER A 137 -5.80 21.64 -11.87
C SER A 137 -5.27 21.16 -10.51
N ILE A 138 -5.46 21.96 -9.46
CA ILE A 138 -5.17 21.59 -8.06
C ILE A 138 -6.05 20.43 -7.56
N PHE A 139 -7.15 20.13 -8.26
CA PHE A 139 -8.02 19.02 -7.91
C PHE A 139 -7.33 17.66 -8.08
N GLY A 140 -6.28 17.53 -8.91
CA GLY A 140 -5.52 16.28 -9.04
C GLY A 140 -4.90 15.82 -7.71
N PRO A 141 -3.99 16.61 -7.10
CA PRO A 141 -3.42 16.29 -5.79
C PRO A 141 -4.46 16.16 -4.67
N LEU A 142 -5.48 17.01 -4.64
CA LEU A 142 -6.54 16.93 -3.63
C LEU A 142 -7.34 15.62 -3.74
N LEU A 143 -7.67 15.21 -4.96
CA LEU A 143 -8.37 13.95 -5.22
C LEU A 143 -7.52 12.75 -4.80
N PHE A 144 -6.19 12.80 -4.98
CA PHE A 144 -5.31 11.76 -4.46
C PHE A 144 -5.37 11.69 -2.93
N ILE A 145 -5.27 12.83 -2.23
CA ILE A 145 -5.31 12.88 -0.75
C ILE A 145 -6.64 12.35 -0.23
N VAL A 146 -7.76 12.80 -0.82
CA VAL A 146 -9.10 12.43 -0.36
C VAL A 146 -9.40 10.97 -0.70
N LEU A 147 -9.17 10.54 -1.95
CA LEU A 147 -9.49 9.18 -2.35
C LEU A 147 -8.53 8.18 -1.74
N PHE A 148 -7.22 8.35 -1.88
CA PHE A 148 -6.29 7.37 -1.34
C PHE A 148 -6.18 7.48 0.18
N GLY A 149 -5.88 8.67 0.70
CA GLY A 149 -5.72 8.88 2.14
C GLY A 149 -7.02 8.68 2.92
N GLY A 150 -8.14 9.18 2.41
CA GLY A 150 -9.45 8.96 3.03
C GLY A 150 -9.85 7.49 3.02
N LEU A 151 -9.70 6.79 1.90
CA LEU A 151 -9.99 5.36 1.81
C LEU A 151 -9.08 4.53 2.71
N GLU A 152 -7.80 4.86 2.79
CA GLU A 152 -6.85 4.22 3.70
C GLU A 152 -7.31 4.37 5.17
N LEU A 153 -7.68 5.58 5.59
CA LEU A 153 -8.19 5.83 6.94
C LEU A 153 -9.49 5.08 7.23
N MET A 154 -10.42 5.03 6.26
CA MET A 154 -11.68 4.31 6.39
C MET A 154 -11.46 2.81 6.52
N ILE A 155 -10.63 2.21 5.66
CA ILE A 155 -10.32 0.79 5.69
C ILE A 155 -9.59 0.47 7.00
N ARG A 156 -8.63 1.29 7.43
CA ARG A 156 -7.90 1.06 8.70
C ARG A 156 -8.83 1.06 9.91
N TRP A 157 -9.79 2.00 9.97
CA TRP A 157 -10.79 2.04 11.04
C TRP A 157 -11.66 0.78 11.03
N TYR A 158 -12.17 0.42 9.86
CA TYR A 158 -13.00 -0.77 9.71
C TYR A 158 -12.26 -2.03 10.13
N LEU A 159 -11.02 -2.20 9.68
CA LEU A 159 -10.17 -3.34 10.02
C LEU A 159 -9.84 -3.40 11.51
N LEU A 160 -9.55 -2.27 12.14
CA LEU A 160 -9.33 -2.20 13.60
C LEU A 160 -10.55 -2.68 14.39
N VAL A 161 -11.72 -2.16 14.02
CA VAL A 161 -12.99 -2.56 14.64
C VAL A 161 -13.30 -4.03 14.37
N ALA A 162 -13.06 -4.50 13.16
CA ALA A 162 -13.31 -5.87 12.76
C ALA A 162 -12.39 -6.85 13.50
N GLY A 163 -11.09 -6.54 13.62
CA GLY A 163 -10.15 -7.32 14.41
C GLY A 163 -10.57 -7.46 15.86
N TYR A 164 -11.10 -6.38 16.44
CA TYR A 164 -11.61 -6.40 17.81
C TYR A 164 -12.92 -7.20 17.98
N GLN A 165 -13.87 -7.08 17.06
CA GLN A 165 -15.18 -7.73 17.18
C GLN A 165 -15.18 -9.22 16.85
N TYR A 166 -14.40 -9.59 15.83
CA TYR A 166 -14.50 -10.89 15.18
C TYR A 166 -13.28 -11.77 15.45
N GLY A 167 -12.23 -11.24 16.09
CA GLY A 167 -11.07 -12.00 16.55
C GLY A 167 -10.48 -12.89 15.45
N THR A 168 -10.22 -14.15 15.79
CA THR A 168 -9.65 -15.13 14.85
C THR A 168 -10.62 -15.55 13.74
N THR A 169 -11.93 -15.51 14.00
CA THR A 169 -12.97 -15.84 12.99
C THR A 169 -12.97 -14.86 11.81
N PHE A 170 -12.54 -13.61 12.00
CA PHE A 170 -12.37 -12.66 10.90
C PHE A 170 -11.32 -13.12 9.91
N ILE A 171 -10.23 -13.68 10.42
CA ILE A 171 -9.09 -14.11 9.61
C ILE A 171 -9.53 -15.27 8.74
N ASP A 172 -10.19 -16.28 9.31
CA ASP A 172 -10.70 -17.41 8.55
C ASP A 172 -11.69 -16.95 7.47
N LYS A 173 -12.58 -16.03 7.79
CA LYS A 173 -13.54 -15.51 6.81
C LYS A 173 -12.94 -14.64 5.72
N VAL A 174 -11.84 -13.93 5.97
CA VAL A 174 -11.28 -12.99 4.98
C VAL A 174 -10.17 -13.66 4.17
N PHE A 175 -9.30 -14.42 4.83
CA PHE A 175 -8.16 -15.08 4.19
C PHE A 175 -8.51 -16.44 3.59
N ASN A 176 -9.43 -17.21 4.20
CA ASN A 176 -9.76 -18.56 3.73
C ASN A 176 -11.04 -18.65 2.87
N SER A 177 -11.83 -17.57 2.75
CA SER A 177 -13.07 -17.57 1.93
C SER A 177 -12.84 -17.41 0.42
N GLY A 178 -11.61 -17.12 -0.01
CA GLY A 178 -11.31 -16.77 -1.40
C GLY A 178 -11.75 -15.35 -1.81
N LEU A 179 -12.43 -14.60 -0.93
CA LEU A 179 -12.87 -13.22 -1.20
C LEU A 179 -11.69 -12.31 -1.51
N LEU A 180 -10.59 -12.40 -0.75
CA LEU A 180 -9.37 -11.63 -1.02
C LEU A 180 -8.77 -11.95 -2.40
N LYS A 181 -8.84 -13.21 -2.83
CA LYS A 181 -8.35 -13.60 -4.17
C LYS A 181 -9.19 -12.94 -5.26
N ILE A 182 -10.51 -12.93 -5.13
CA ILE A 182 -11.42 -12.28 -6.09
C ILE A 182 -11.15 -10.78 -6.14
N ILE A 183 -11.11 -10.11 -4.98
CA ILE A 183 -10.88 -8.66 -4.88
C ILE A 183 -9.51 -8.27 -5.46
N THR A 184 -8.47 -9.03 -5.15
CA THR A 184 -7.10 -8.77 -5.64
C THR A 184 -7.01 -9.01 -7.14
N THR A 185 -7.62 -10.07 -7.67
CA THR A 185 -7.63 -10.35 -9.12
C THR A 185 -8.38 -9.27 -9.89
N ALA A 186 -9.61 -8.95 -9.47
CA ALA A 186 -10.43 -7.93 -10.13
C ALA A 186 -9.71 -6.57 -10.14
N SER A 187 -9.06 -6.21 -9.03
CA SER A 187 -8.36 -4.93 -8.93
C SER A 187 -7.06 -4.94 -9.71
N SER A 188 -6.32 -6.05 -9.71
CA SER A 188 -5.12 -6.20 -10.56
C SER A 188 -5.45 -6.05 -12.03
N MET A 189 -6.58 -6.60 -12.50
CA MET A 189 -7.06 -6.41 -13.88
C MET A 189 -7.33 -4.94 -14.20
N LEU A 190 -8.04 -4.23 -13.30
CA LEU A 190 -8.27 -2.78 -13.44
C LEU A 190 -6.96 -1.98 -13.41
N GLY A 191 -6.03 -2.33 -12.52
CA GLY A 191 -4.73 -1.67 -12.38
C GLY A 191 -3.85 -1.84 -13.62
N LEU A 192 -3.73 -3.08 -14.14
CA LEU A 192 -3.02 -3.37 -15.37
C LEU A 192 -3.61 -2.63 -16.57
N SER A 193 -4.95 -2.59 -16.66
CA SER A 193 -5.65 -1.86 -17.73
C SER A 193 -5.38 -0.36 -17.66
N MET A 194 -5.40 0.22 -16.46
CA MET A 194 -5.08 1.64 -16.23
C MET A 194 -3.63 1.96 -16.57
N VAL A 195 -2.67 1.13 -16.12
CA VAL A 195 -1.25 1.32 -16.44
C VAL A 195 -1.03 1.28 -17.95
N GLY A 196 -1.67 0.35 -18.67
CA GLY A 196 -1.63 0.30 -20.13
C GLY A 196 -2.13 1.59 -20.78
N ALA A 197 -3.30 2.08 -20.37
CA ALA A 197 -3.87 3.33 -20.86
C ALA A 197 -2.98 4.55 -20.54
N MET A 198 -2.37 4.58 -19.34
CA MET A 198 -1.45 5.63 -18.96
C MET A 198 -0.20 5.62 -19.83
N VAL A 199 0.40 4.47 -20.10
CA VAL A 199 1.59 4.40 -20.97
C VAL A 199 1.26 4.94 -22.36
N ALA A 200 0.13 4.55 -22.93
CA ALA A 200 -0.31 5.01 -24.26
C ALA A 200 -0.56 6.52 -24.33
N THR A 201 -0.99 7.16 -23.24
CA THR A 201 -1.41 8.57 -23.23
C THR A 201 -0.39 9.52 -22.61
N THR A 202 0.52 9.02 -21.77
CA THR A 202 1.43 9.85 -20.96
C THR A 202 2.89 9.73 -21.39
N VAL A 203 3.29 8.60 -21.97
CA VAL A 203 4.67 8.41 -22.44
C VAL A 203 4.75 8.87 -23.89
N ASN A 204 5.56 9.90 -24.14
CA ASN A 204 5.86 10.40 -25.47
C ASN A 204 7.34 10.18 -25.77
N VAL A 205 7.63 9.53 -26.89
CA VAL A 205 8.99 9.36 -27.43
C VAL A 205 9.06 10.19 -28.72
N PRO A 206 9.51 11.46 -28.65
CA PRO A 206 9.51 12.34 -29.80
C PRO A 206 10.63 11.94 -30.77
N LEU A 207 10.32 11.20 -31.83
CA LEU A 207 11.26 10.95 -32.93
C LEU A 207 11.26 12.13 -33.90
N SER A 208 12.39 12.83 -34.03
CA SER A 208 12.55 13.99 -34.91
C SER A 208 13.15 13.63 -36.30
N LEU A 209 13.43 12.35 -36.55
CA LEU A 209 13.99 11.87 -37.83
C LEU A 209 13.00 12.07 -38.99
N SER A 210 13.36 12.95 -39.92
CA SER A 210 12.62 13.21 -41.16
C SER A 210 13.48 12.96 -42.40
N PHE A 211 12.98 12.18 -43.35
CA PHE A 211 13.59 11.97 -44.66
C PHE A 211 12.86 12.84 -45.68
N LYS A 212 13.60 13.68 -46.42
CA LYS A 212 13.04 14.52 -47.50
C LYS A 212 13.09 13.77 -48.82
N PHE A 213 11.93 13.56 -49.44
CA PHE A 213 11.81 13.07 -50.82
C PHE A 213 11.12 14.16 -51.66
N GLY A 214 11.90 14.93 -52.42
CA GLY A 214 11.37 16.04 -53.20
C GLY A 214 10.77 17.17 -52.34
N LYS A 215 9.47 17.48 -52.49
CA LYS A 215 8.74 18.47 -51.68
C LYS A 215 8.10 17.88 -50.41
N GLU A 216 8.12 16.56 -50.24
CA GLU A 216 7.48 15.89 -49.10
C GLU A 216 8.51 15.49 -48.04
N THR A 217 8.24 15.87 -46.80
CA THR A 217 9.00 15.44 -45.62
C THR A 217 8.30 14.24 -45.00
N LEU A 218 8.87 13.04 -45.15
CA LEU A 218 8.41 11.84 -44.45
C LEU A 218 9.03 11.79 -43.06
N LYS A 219 8.19 11.93 -42.02
CA LYS A 219 8.63 11.77 -40.63
C LYS A 219 8.60 10.29 -40.25
N LEU A 220 9.70 9.75 -39.76
CA LEU A 220 9.78 8.35 -39.37
C LEU A 220 8.77 8.01 -38.26
N SER A 221 8.44 8.99 -37.39
CA SER A 221 7.38 8.88 -36.38
C SER A 221 6.03 8.51 -37.00
N SER A 222 5.66 9.14 -38.13
CA SER A 222 4.36 8.91 -38.78
C SER A 222 4.21 7.50 -39.37
N ILE A 223 5.31 6.85 -39.73
CA ILE A 223 5.29 5.46 -40.20
C ILE A 223 4.99 4.52 -39.04
N PHE A 224 5.64 4.72 -37.89
CA PHE A 224 5.36 3.92 -36.69
C PHE A 224 3.94 4.16 -36.16
N ASP A 225 3.47 5.41 -36.16
CA ASP A 225 2.12 5.76 -35.71
C ASP A 225 1.02 5.19 -36.62
N GLN A 226 1.29 4.99 -37.92
CA GLN A 226 0.36 4.31 -38.84
C GLN A 226 0.21 2.81 -38.54
N ILE A 227 1.27 2.15 -38.07
CA ILE A 227 1.20 0.74 -37.66
C ILE A 227 0.42 0.64 -36.34
N MET A 228 0.84 1.40 -35.33
CA MET A 228 0.17 1.48 -34.04
C MET A 228 0.58 2.76 -33.29
N PRO A 229 -0.38 3.63 -32.93
CA PRO A 229 -0.09 4.81 -32.11
C PRO A 229 0.58 4.43 -30.79
N GLY A 230 1.73 5.04 -30.49
CA GLY A 230 2.46 4.78 -29.23
C GLY A 230 3.25 3.47 -29.22
N LEU A 231 3.51 2.84 -30.37
CA LEU A 231 4.35 1.64 -30.47
C LEU A 231 5.73 1.84 -29.82
N LEU A 232 6.35 3.01 -30.00
CA LEU A 232 7.63 3.33 -29.37
C LEU A 232 7.54 3.40 -27.84
N SER A 233 6.48 4.02 -27.32
CA SER A 233 6.22 4.08 -25.87
C SER A 233 6.06 2.68 -25.28
N LEU A 234 5.44 1.77 -26.02
CA LEU A 234 5.27 0.37 -25.63
C LEU A 234 6.59 -0.43 -25.69
N ILE A 235 7.39 -0.26 -26.74
CA ILE A 235 8.73 -0.85 -26.82
C ILE A 235 9.58 -0.40 -25.63
N LEU A 236 9.59 0.91 -25.36
CA LEU A 236 10.32 1.48 -24.24
C LEU A 236 9.88 0.89 -22.90
N LEU A 237 8.57 0.79 -22.66
CA LEU A 237 8.01 0.15 -21.47
C LEU A 237 8.57 -1.27 -21.30
N PHE A 238 8.45 -2.11 -22.32
CA PHE A 238 8.88 -3.50 -22.24
C PHE A 238 10.41 -3.64 -22.10
N THR A 239 11.19 -2.76 -22.72
CA THR A 239 12.64 -2.70 -22.54
C THR A 239 13.00 -2.37 -21.08
N ILE A 240 12.36 -1.36 -20.48
CA ILE A 240 12.61 -1.00 -19.07
C ILE A 240 12.16 -2.11 -18.13
N MET A 241 10.99 -2.72 -18.36
CA MET A 241 10.53 -3.87 -17.59
C MET A 241 11.51 -5.05 -17.67
N TYR A 242 12.05 -5.32 -18.86
CA TYR A 242 13.04 -6.38 -19.05
C TYR A 242 14.35 -6.08 -18.29
N LEU A 243 14.84 -4.85 -18.32
CA LEU A 243 16.04 -4.44 -17.58
C LEU A 243 15.80 -4.50 -16.06
N MET A 244 14.63 -4.12 -15.58
CA MET A 244 14.27 -4.29 -14.17
C MET A 244 14.27 -5.77 -13.76
N LYS A 245 13.74 -6.68 -14.60
CA LYS A 245 13.81 -8.13 -14.37
C LYS A 245 15.23 -8.68 -14.34
N LYS A 246 16.17 -8.06 -15.07
CA LYS A 246 17.61 -8.36 -14.99
C LYS A 246 18.30 -7.85 -13.72
N GLY A 247 17.59 -7.15 -12.84
CA GLY A 247 18.14 -6.66 -11.57
C GLY A 247 18.71 -5.24 -11.63
N PHE A 248 18.53 -4.50 -12.73
CA PHE A 248 18.90 -3.09 -12.76
C PHE A 248 18.02 -2.28 -11.80
N LYS A 249 18.65 -1.45 -10.98
CA LYS A 249 17.94 -0.59 -10.01
C LYS A 249 17.13 0.48 -10.77
N PRO A 250 15.90 0.80 -10.33
CA PRO A 250 15.07 1.83 -10.98
C PRO A 250 15.78 3.18 -11.14
N MET A 251 16.57 3.60 -10.13
CA MET A 251 17.32 4.85 -10.19
C MET A 251 18.35 4.88 -11.33
N THR A 252 19.05 3.76 -11.55
CA THR A 252 20.03 3.62 -12.64
C THR A 252 19.35 3.68 -14.01
N LEU A 253 18.15 3.12 -14.14
CA LEU A 253 17.38 3.15 -15.39
C LEU A 253 16.88 4.56 -15.71
N VAL A 254 16.41 5.31 -14.72
CA VAL A 254 16.02 6.72 -14.90
C VAL A 254 17.21 7.57 -15.34
N LEU A 255 18.37 7.41 -14.69
CA LEU A 255 19.60 8.12 -15.09
C LEU A 255 20.06 7.71 -16.49
N GLY A 256 20.01 6.41 -16.81
CA GLY A 256 20.36 5.90 -18.13
C GLY A 256 19.46 6.47 -19.22
N LEU A 257 18.14 6.54 -18.98
CA LEU A 257 17.19 7.16 -19.90
C LEU A 257 17.52 8.64 -20.13
N LEU A 258 17.81 9.39 -19.07
CA LEU A 258 18.17 10.80 -19.18
C LEU A 258 19.43 10.98 -20.04
N VAL A 259 20.48 10.20 -19.81
CA VAL A 259 21.73 10.27 -20.59
C VAL A 259 21.47 9.91 -22.05
N VAL A 260 20.74 8.82 -22.31
CA VAL A 260 20.38 8.38 -23.66
C VAL A 260 19.56 9.45 -24.38
N SER A 261 18.57 10.06 -23.72
CA SER A 261 17.77 11.14 -24.29
C SER A 261 18.61 12.35 -24.68
N ILE A 262 19.58 12.77 -23.85
CA ILE A 262 20.47 13.89 -24.17
C ILE A 262 21.35 13.57 -25.38
N VAL A 263 21.95 12.38 -25.42
CA VAL A 263 22.82 11.96 -26.53
C VAL A 263 22.02 11.88 -27.84
N LEU A 264 20.84 11.29 -27.82
CA LEU A 264 19.98 11.17 -29.00
C LEU A 264 19.43 12.53 -29.47
N ALA A 265 19.16 13.46 -28.56
CA ALA A 265 18.80 14.83 -28.90
C ALA A 265 19.98 15.58 -29.55
N PHE A 266 21.21 15.40 -29.04
CA PHE A 266 22.41 16.00 -29.66
C PHE A 266 22.67 15.46 -31.07
N LEU A 267 22.33 14.19 -31.32
CA LEU A 267 22.41 13.55 -32.63
C LEU A 267 21.21 13.88 -33.55
N GLY A 268 20.23 14.67 -33.09
CA GLY A 268 19.04 15.04 -33.86
C GLY A 268 18.05 13.91 -34.10
N ILE A 269 18.15 12.81 -33.34
CA ILE A 269 17.22 11.66 -33.41
C ILE A 269 15.93 11.96 -32.63
N PHE A 270 16.07 12.69 -31.52
CA PHE A 270 14.98 13.22 -30.70
C PHE A 270 14.90 14.74 -30.81
#